data_AF-A0A3B0VUJ3-F1
#
_entry.id   AF-A0A3B0VUJ3-F1
#
_cell.length_a   1.000
_cell.length_b   1.000
_cell.length_c   1.000
_cell.angle_alpha   90.00
_cell.angle_beta   90.00
_cell.angle_gamma   90.00
#
_symmetry.space_group_name_H-M   'P 1'
#
loop_
_entity.id
_entity.type
_entity.pdbx_description
1 polymer ?
#
loop_
_entity_poly.entity_id
_entity_poly.type
_entity_poly.pdbx_seq_one_letter_code
_entity_poly.pdbx_strand_id
1 'polypeptide(L)'
;MKLPTIIQGGMGVAISNWTLAKAVASEGHLGVVSGTGVAQMLISRLMDGDEGGHMRRALAHFPFQEPIQRILDKYYIAEPKTPKIPYIRPPMWKINPAKSLDEITVIANFVEVFLAKEGHEN
;
A
#
# COMPACT_ATOMS: atom_id res chain seq x y z
N MET A 1 12.68 -16.57 -21.53
CA MET A 1 12.71 -15.75 -20.30
C MET A 1 13.79 -16.30 -19.38
N LYS A 2 14.64 -15.44 -18.82
CA LYS A 2 15.66 -15.82 -17.83
C LYS A 2 15.00 -15.83 -16.45
N LEU A 3 15.22 -16.86 -15.65
CA LEU A 3 14.69 -16.91 -14.28
C LEU A 3 15.44 -15.90 -13.39
N PRO A 4 14.76 -15.29 -12.40
CA PRO A 4 15.39 -14.38 -11.46
C PRO A 4 16.42 -15.11 -10.60
N THR A 5 17.63 -14.55 -10.47
CA THR A 5 18.69 -15.10 -9.63
C THR A 5 18.66 -14.57 -8.20
N ILE A 6 17.96 -13.46 -7.98
CA ILE A 6 17.73 -12.84 -6.67
C ILE A 6 16.23 -12.84 -6.38
N ILE A 7 15.88 -13.25 -5.17
CA ILE A 7 14.54 -13.10 -4.60
C ILE A 7 14.68 -12.21 -3.37
N GLN A 8 14.02 -11.05 -3.41
CA GLN A 8 13.99 -10.13 -2.29
C GLN A 8 13.20 -10.74 -1.13
N GLY A 9 13.69 -10.60 0.10
CA GLY A 9 12.94 -11.01 1.30
C GLY A 9 11.66 -10.19 1.51
N GLY A 10 10.64 -10.81 2.10
CA GLY A 10 9.35 -10.18 2.43
C GLY A 10 9.28 -9.66 3.86
N MET A 11 9.95 -8.56 4.18
CA MET A 11 9.92 -7.94 5.51
C MET A 11 8.68 -7.05 5.69
N GLY A 12 7.98 -7.24 6.81
CA GLY A 12 6.72 -6.57 7.12
C GLY A 12 6.81 -5.07 7.39
N VAL A 13 5.65 -4.46 7.62
CA VAL A 13 5.47 -3.05 8.03
C VAL A 13 6.15 -2.09 7.05
N ALA A 14 5.99 -2.36 5.75
CA ALA A 14 6.55 -1.57 4.65
C ALA A 14 8.09 -1.44 4.64
N ILE A 15 8.83 -2.36 5.29
CA ILE A 15 10.27 -2.52 5.04
C ILE A 15 10.46 -3.02 3.59
N SER A 16 9.72 -4.05 3.19
CA SER A 16 9.62 -4.49 1.79
C SER A 16 8.43 -3.83 1.09
N ASN A 17 8.51 -2.51 0.91
CA ASN A 17 7.48 -1.72 0.21
C ASN A 17 7.70 -1.68 -1.31
N TRP A 18 6.76 -1.06 -2.02
CA TRP A 18 6.75 -0.93 -3.47
C TRP A 18 8.01 -0.32 -4.06
N THR A 19 8.73 0.56 -3.36
CA THR A 19 9.97 1.18 -3.88
C THR A 19 11.09 0.15 -3.99
N LEU A 20 11.27 -0.67 -2.95
CA LEU A 20 12.27 -1.75 -2.96
C LEU A 20 11.85 -2.86 -3.93
N ALA A 21 10.58 -3.26 -3.89
CA ALA A 21 10.06 -4.28 -4.80
C ALA A 21 10.20 -3.85 -6.27
N LYS A 22 9.90 -2.58 -6.59
CA LYS A 22 10.13 -2.01 -7.93
C LYS A 22 11.59 -1.99 -8.31
N ALA A 23 12.48 -1.56 -7.42
CA ALA A 23 13.91 -1.50 -7.70
C ALA A 23 14.46 -2.89 -8.04
N VAL A 24 14.13 -3.91 -7.25
CA VAL A 24 14.54 -5.30 -7.53
C VAL A 24 13.90 -5.83 -8.82
N ALA A 25 12.60 -5.58 -9.00
CA ALA A 25 11.88 -6.01 -10.20
C ALA A 25 12.45 -5.39 -11.46
N SER A 26 12.81 -4.11 -11.44
CA SER A 26 13.36 -3.36 -12.60
C SER A 26 14.71 -3.92 -13.06
N GLU A 27 15.49 -4.53 -12.17
CA GLU A 27 16.76 -5.20 -12.48
C GLU A 27 16.59 -6.64 -13.04
N GLY A 28 15.35 -7.07 -13.30
CA GLY A 28 15.06 -8.42 -13.81
C GLY A 28 15.12 -9.49 -12.71
N HIS A 29 14.89 -9.11 -11.45
CA HIS A 29 14.85 -10.00 -10.29
C HIS A 29 13.47 -10.03 -9.66
N LEU A 30 13.25 -10.90 -8.67
CA LEU A 30 11.92 -11.03 -8.05
C LEU A 30 11.80 -10.08 -6.85
N GLY A 31 11.13 -8.94 -7.06
CA GLY A 31 10.69 -8.04 -6.01
C GLY A 31 9.51 -8.61 -5.22
N VAL A 32 9.48 -8.38 -3.90
CA VAL A 32 8.45 -8.93 -3.01
C VAL A 32 7.81 -7.82 -2.19
N VAL A 33 6.49 -7.77 -2.17
CA VAL A 33 5.71 -6.90 -1.26
C VAL A 33 5.29 -7.72 -0.06
N SER A 34 5.51 -7.21 1.16
CA SER A 34 5.01 -7.85 2.38
C SER A 34 3.67 -7.25 2.82
N GLY A 35 2.67 -8.11 3.01
CA GLY A 35 1.34 -7.70 3.47
C GLY A 35 1.24 -7.40 4.97
N THR A 36 2.24 -7.74 5.78
CA THR A 36 2.21 -7.54 7.23
C THR A 36 2.10 -6.05 7.57
N GLY A 37 1.00 -5.63 8.20
CA GLY A 37 0.78 -4.24 8.58
C GLY A 37 0.49 -3.28 7.42
N VAL A 38 0.32 -3.77 6.19
CA VAL A 38 0.20 -2.93 4.98
C VAL A 38 -1.00 -1.98 5.03
N ALA A 39 -2.12 -2.40 5.63
CA ALA A 39 -3.30 -1.55 5.85
C ALA A 39 -2.97 -0.33 6.73
N GLN A 40 -2.21 -0.52 7.81
CA GLN A 40 -1.75 0.59 8.66
C GLN A 40 -0.83 1.52 7.87
N MET A 41 0.03 0.98 7.01
CA MET A 41 0.96 1.78 6.20
C MET A 41 0.22 2.63 5.17
N LEU A 42 -0.80 2.09 4.49
CA LEU A 42 -1.66 2.87 3.60
C LEU A 42 -2.36 4.01 4.36
N ILE A 43 -2.99 3.72 5.51
CA ILE A 43 -3.64 4.75 6.34
C ILE A 43 -2.64 5.84 6.71
N SER A 44 -1.46 5.46 7.20
CA SER A 44 -0.46 6.42 7.68
C SER A 44 -0.01 7.35 6.56
N ARG A 45 0.26 6.82 5.36
CA ARG A 45 0.64 7.63 4.18
C ARG A 45 -0.47 8.56 3.71
N LEU A 46 -1.74 8.13 3.76
CA LEU A 46 -2.87 8.99 3.44
C LEU A 46 -3.05 10.13 4.46
N MET A 47 -2.84 9.82 5.75
CA MET A 47 -2.89 10.81 6.83
C MET A 47 -1.70 11.79 6.78
N ASP A 48 -0.58 11.37 6.20
CA ASP A 48 0.58 12.23 5.92
C ASP A 48 0.40 13.09 4.65
N GLY A 49 -0.77 13.04 4.02
CA GLY A 49 -1.12 13.85 2.86
C GLY A 49 -0.76 13.24 1.52
N ASP A 50 -0.37 11.96 1.50
CA ASP A 50 -0.01 11.24 0.29
C ASP A 50 1.06 11.98 -0.51
N GLU A 51 2.24 12.14 0.11
CA GLU A 51 3.39 12.78 -0.51
C GLU A 51 3.70 12.14 -1.87
N GLY A 52 3.85 12.97 -2.91
CA GLY A 52 4.03 12.53 -4.30
C GLY A 52 2.75 11.98 -4.98
N GLY A 53 1.61 11.95 -4.29
CA GLY A 53 0.32 11.51 -4.83
C GLY A 53 0.27 10.03 -5.21
N HIS A 54 1.20 9.21 -4.71
CA HIS A 54 1.38 7.83 -5.15
C HIS A 54 0.21 6.94 -4.75
N MET A 55 -0.27 7.07 -3.51
CA MET A 55 -1.35 6.24 -3.00
C MET A 55 -2.63 6.57 -3.75
N ARG A 56 -3.01 7.85 -3.86
CA ARG A 56 -4.24 8.25 -4.57
C ARG A 56 -4.19 7.90 -6.05
N ARG A 57 -3.04 8.03 -6.71
CA ARG A 57 -2.88 7.62 -8.12
C ARG A 57 -3.13 6.11 -8.27
N ALA A 58 -2.56 5.28 -7.41
CA ALA A 58 -2.81 3.84 -7.45
C ALA A 58 -4.28 3.51 -7.13
N LEU A 59 -4.86 4.14 -6.10
CA LEU A 59 -6.26 3.94 -5.70
C LEU A 59 -7.26 4.26 -6.84
N ALA A 60 -6.97 5.26 -7.67
CA ALA A 60 -7.78 5.59 -8.84
C ALA A 60 -7.85 4.47 -9.90
N HIS A 61 -6.91 3.51 -9.88
CA HIS A 61 -6.88 2.35 -10.78
C HIS A 61 -7.52 1.10 -10.16
N PHE A 62 -7.94 1.14 -8.90
CA PHE A 62 -8.57 -0.01 -8.26
C PHE A 62 -9.93 -0.29 -8.92
N PRO A 63 -10.29 -1.56 -9.23
CA PRO A 63 -11.52 -1.84 -9.98
C PRO A 63 -12.82 -1.43 -9.28
N PHE A 64 -12.84 -1.39 -7.95
CA PHE A 64 -14.04 -1.08 -7.16
C PHE A 64 -13.87 0.25 -6.41
N GLN A 65 -14.45 1.33 -6.92
CA GLN A 65 -14.22 2.67 -6.39
C GLN A 65 -15.03 3.03 -5.13
N GLU A 66 -16.14 2.33 -4.86
CA GLU A 66 -16.97 2.57 -3.67
C GLU A 66 -16.20 2.46 -2.33
N PRO A 67 -15.40 1.40 -2.04
CA PRO A 67 -14.57 1.35 -0.85
C PRO A 67 -13.40 2.36 -0.86
N ILE A 68 -12.92 2.77 -2.04
CA ILE A 68 -11.87 3.80 -2.14
C ILE A 68 -12.37 5.12 -1.57
N GLN A 69 -13.58 5.54 -1.96
CA GLN A 69 -14.16 6.79 -1.47
C GLN A 69 -14.26 6.79 0.06
N ARG A 70 -14.75 5.70 0.67
CA ARG A 70 -14.81 5.56 2.14
C ARG A 70 -13.45 5.65 2.82
N ILE A 71 -12.40 5.11 2.19
CA ILE A 71 -11.02 5.16 2.72
C ILE A 71 -10.49 6.58 2.65
N LEU A 72 -10.66 7.26 1.52
CA LEU A 72 -10.20 8.64 1.34
C LEU A 72 -10.93 9.59 2.29
N ASP A 73 -12.26 9.51 2.36
CA ASP A 73 -13.08 10.32 3.27
C ASP A 73 -12.65 10.16 4.73
N LYS A 74 -12.20 8.96 5.11
CA LYS A 74 -11.86 8.63 6.50
C LYS A 74 -10.41 8.93 6.87
N TYR A 75 -9.47 8.73 5.95
CA TYR A 75 -8.04 8.70 6.29
C TYR A 75 -7.18 9.71 5.53
N TYR A 76 -7.65 10.29 4.42
CA TYR A 76 -6.84 11.25 3.66
C TYR A 76 -6.88 12.64 4.33
N ILE A 77 -5.70 13.23 4.54
CA ILE A 77 -5.56 14.58 5.08
C ILE A 77 -4.72 15.39 4.10
N ALA A 78 -5.35 16.24 3.29
CA ALA A 78 -4.65 17.01 2.26
C ALA A 78 -3.48 17.86 2.82
N GLU A 79 -3.68 18.44 4.00
CA GLU A 79 -2.69 19.25 4.71
C GLU A 79 -2.56 18.76 6.16
N PRO A 80 -1.52 17.96 6.47
CA PRO A 80 -1.29 17.44 7.82
C PRO A 80 -1.16 18.57 8.86
N LYS A 81 -1.90 18.46 9.97
CA LYS A 81 -1.92 19.49 11.02
C LYS A 81 -0.69 19.44 11.93
N THR A 82 -0.36 20.58 12.54
CA THR A 82 0.63 20.70 13.64
C THR A 82 -0.09 21.17 14.91
N PRO A 83 0.00 20.45 16.05
CA PRO A 83 0.72 19.19 16.23
C PRO A 83 0.04 18.03 15.47
N LYS A 84 0.84 17.02 15.11
CA LYS A 84 0.39 15.87 14.33
C LYS A 84 -0.67 15.08 15.09
N ILE A 85 -1.77 14.77 14.40
CA ILE A 85 -2.80 13.89 14.95
C ILE A 85 -2.24 12.46 15.02
N PRO A 86 -2.47 11.71 16.11
CA PRO A 86 -2.12 10.30 16.16
C PRO A 86 -2.71 9.52 14.98
N TYR A 87 -1.93 8.60 14.41
CA TYR A 87 -2.41 7.79 13.29
C TYR A 87 -3.63 6.95 13.71
N ILE A 88 -4.66 7.00 12.86
CA ILE A 88 -5.81 6.11 12.99
C ILE A 88 -5.32 4.68 12.71
N ARG A 89 -5.80 3.74 13.53
CA ARG A 89 -5.51 2.32 13.34
C ARG A 89 -6.67 1.64 12.61
N PRO A 90 -6.40 0.67 11.72
CA PRO A 90 -7.45 -0.17 11.18
C PRO A 90 -8.09 -0.98 12.33
N PRO A 91 -9.31 -1.50 12.13
CA PRO A 91 -9.89 -2.46 13.08
C PRO A 91 -8.94 -3.63 13.35
N MET A 92 -8.96 -4.15 14.57
CA MET A 92 -8.20 -5.36 14.90
C MET A 92 -8.80 -6.59 14.21
N TRP A 93 -7.94 -7.51 13.78
CA TRP A 93 -8.36 -8.80 13.25
C TRP A 93 -9.15 -9.60 14.29
N LYS A 94 -10.23 -10.22 13.82
CA LYS A 94 -11.10 -11.14 14.55
C LYS A 94 -11.33 -12.37 13.67
N ILE A 95 -11.85 -13.46 14.24
CA ILE A 95 -12.24 -14.66 13.48
C ILE A 95 -13.16 -14.28 12.31
N ASN A 96 -14.12 -13.38 12.56
CA ASN A 96 -14.95 -12.75 11.53
C ASN A 96 -14.55 -11.27 11.45
N PRO A 97 -13.66 -10.89 10.51
CA PRO A 97 -13.23 -9.51 10.35
C PRO A 97 -14.39 -8.61 9.92
N ALA A 98 -14.29 -7.32 10.22
CA ALA A 98 -15.20 -6.34 9.66
C ALA A 98 -14.90 -6.18 8.16
N LYS A 99 -15.94 -6.02 7.33
CA LYS A 99 -15.80 -5.78 5.88
C LYS A 99 -14.79 -4.67 5.56
N SER A 100 -14.76 -3.59 6.36
CA SER A 100 -13.83 -2.48 6.18
C SER A 100 -12.36 -2.84 6.40
N LEU A 101 -12.07 -3.85 7.25
CA LEU A 101 -10.73 -4.37 7.45
C LEU A 101 -10.27 -5.22 6.25
N ASP A 102 -11.16 -6.05 5.71
CA ASP A 102 -10.87 -6.83 4.50
C ASP A 102 -10.65 -5.90 3.31
N GLU A 103 -11.56 -4.93 3.11
CA GLU A 103 -11.48 -3.93 2.04
C GLU A 103 -10.13 -3.20 2.07
N ILE A 104 -9.76 -2.57 3.19
CA ILE A 104 -8.52 -1.80 3.25
C ILE A 104 -7.27 -2.69 3.12
N THR A 105 -7.32 -3.94 3.58
CA THR A 105 -6.20 -4.87 3.44
C THR A 105 -5.99 -5.25 1.99
N VAL A 106 -7.05 -5.60 1.26
CA VAL A 106 -6.97 -5.91 -0.18
C VAL A 106 -6.48 -4.70 -0.97
N ILE A 107 -7.07 -3.53 -0.70
CA ILE A 107 -6.73 -2.27 -1.39
C ILE A 107 -5.28 -1.87 -1.12
N ALA A 108 -4.80 -1.98 0.12
CA ALA A 108 -3.42 -1.65 0.45
C ALA A 108 -2.40 -2.56 -0.25
N ASN A 109 -2.68 -3.87 -0.35
CA ASN A 109 -1.86 -4.78 -1.15
C ASN A 109 -1.90 -4.41 -2.64
N PHE A 110 -3.06 -4.06 -3.18
CA PHE A 110 -3.19 -3.63 -4.57
C PHE A 110 -2.32 -2.40 -4.84
N VAL A 111 -2.37 -1.38 -3.97
CA VAL A 111 -1.58 -0.15 -4.12
C VAL A 111 -0.08 -0.46 -4.19
N GLU A 112 0.42 -1.28 -3.27
CA GLU A 112 1.85 -1.66 -3.24
C GLU A 112 2.26 -2.40 -4.52
N VAL A 113 1.47 -3.38 -4.97
CA VAL A 113 1.78 -4.16 -6.19
C VAL A 113 1.64 -3.32 -7.45
N PHE A 114 0.63 -2.45 -7.52
CA PHE A 114 0.41 -1.55 -8.65
C PHE A 114 1.64 -0.64 -8.85
N LEU A 115 2.06 0.03 -7.78
CA LEU A 115 3.23 0.92 -7.80
C LEU A 115 4.53 0.16 -8.06
N ALA A 116 4.65 -1.06 -7.51
CA ALA A 116 5.82 -1.90 -7.72
C ALA A 116 6.02 -2.28 -9.20
N LYS A 117 4.93 -2.37 -9.97
CA LYS A 117 4.92 -2.71 -11.40
C LYS A 117 5.11 -1.52 -12.35
N GLU A 118 5.02 -0.27 -11.87
CA GLU A 118 5.13 0.89 -12.75
C GLU A 118 6.54 0.99 -13.36
N GLY A 119 6.63 1.23 -14.68
CA GLY A 119 7.88 1.65 -15.34
C GLY A 119 8.85 0.52 -15.72
N HIS A 120 8.41 -0.74 -15.75
CA HIS A 120 9.16 -1.87 -16.29
C HIS A 120 8.22 -2.94 -16.88
N GLU A 121 8.77 -3.86 -17.68
CA GLU A 121 8.03 -4.92 -18.40
C GLU A 121 8.35 -6.34 -17.88
N ASN A 122 8.94 -6.45 -16.70
CA ASN A 122 9.40 -7.71 -16.13
C ASN A 122 8.27 -8.58 -15.55
#